data_AF-A0AB35YB41-F1
#
_entry.id   AF-A0AB35YB41-F1
#
_cell.length_a   1.000
_cell.length_b   1.000
_cell.length_c   1.000
_cell.angle_alpha   90.00
_cell.angle_beta   90.00
_cell.angle_gamma   90.00
#
_symmetry.space_group_name_H-M   'P 1'
#
loop_
_entity.id
_entity.type
_entity.pdbx_description
1 polymer ?
#
loop_
_entity_poly.entity_id
_entity_poly.type
_entity_poly.pdbx_seq_one_letter_code
_entity_poly.pdbx_strand_id
1 'polypeptide(L)'
;MDVNELFWQAPIDNLKKGYIDDETHFTCLLCGEKIEKGIIYPYDDLLYEAEKMMQHHITITHQSVFHFLNSLNKKMTGLTEHQSHILRLFYEGKSDQEIKEELEIGSATTIRHHRFALKEKERQAKTLLVMMELLKEQDRKEDTFVSIHKTATMVDDRYNVTLLEEQQLLAKLFPHGVGKELVRFPKREKQKIVVLRAITRLFDKEKEYTEKELNEIIKPMYEDYVHIRRYLIEYGFLDRQADGSAYWVKK
;
A
#
# COMPACT_ATOMS: atom_id res chain seq x y z
N MET A 1 3.50 10.03 -10.12
CA MET A 1 2.74 10.10 -8.86
C MET A 1 3.04 8.86 -8.05
N ASP A 2 3.10 8.96 -6.72
CA ASP A 2 3.27 7.80 -5.85
C ASP A 2 2.00 6.93 -5.91
N VAL A 3 2.14 5.63 -6.21
CA VAL A 3 1.01 4.69 -6.25
C VAL A 3 0.23 4.67 -4.93
N ASN A 4 0.90 4.92 -3.80
CA ASN A 4 0.23 4.98 -2.51
C ASN A 4 -0.71 6.20 -2.44
N GLU A 5 -0.24 7.37 -2.88
CA GLU A 5 -1.09 8.58 -2.94
C GLU A 5 -2.27 8.38 -3.88
N LEU A 6 -2.01 7.81 -5.07
CA LEU A 6 -3.05 7.47 -6.04
C LEU A 6 -4.11 6.53 -5.45
N PHE A 7 -3.68 5.49 -4.74
CA PHE A 7 -4.59 4.53 -4.12
C PHE A 7 -5.51 5.22 -3.09
N TRP A 8 -4.98 6.06 -2.20
CA TRP A 8 -5.79 6.70 -1.15
C TRP A 8 -6.68 7.83 -1.64
N GLN A 9 -6.36 8.43 -2.79
CA GLN A 9 -7.16 9.50 -3.40
C GLN A 9 -8.15 8.98 -4.45
N ALA A 10 -8.01 7.73 -4.87
CA ALA A 10 -8.86 7.15 -5.91
C ALA A 10 -10.32 7.05 -5.45
N PRO A 11 -11.28 7.39 -6.32
CA PRO A 11 -12.70 7.12 -6.08
C PRO A 11 -12.96 5.64 -5.82
N ILE A 12 -14.01 5.34 -5.04
CA ILE A 12 -14.36 3.96 -4.68
C ILE A 12 -14.56 3.03 -5.88
N ASP A 13 -15.08 3.55 -6.99
CA ASP A 13 -15.28 2.75 -8.21
C ASP A 13 -13.97 2.37 -8.89
N ASN A 14 -12.97 3.26 -8.86
CA ASN A 14 -11.62 2.96 -9.37
C ASN A 14 -10.90 1.98 -8.44
N LEU A 15 -11.06 2.13 -7.12
CA LEU A 15 -10.55 1.17 -6.15
C LEU A 15 -11.13 -0.23 -6.35
N LYS A 16 -12.43 -0.35 -6.64
CA LYS A 16 -13.08 -1.65 -6.93
C LYS A 16 -12.57 -2.29 -8.21
N LYS A 17 -12.26 -1.50 -9.24
CA LYS A 17 -11.63 -1.98 -10.48
C LYS A 17 -10.16 -2.34 -10.29
N GLY A 18 -9.48 -1.66 -9.35
CA GLY A 18 -8.06 -1.84 -9.05
C GLY A 18 -7.12 -1.00 -9.92
N TYR A 19 -7.64 -0.15 -10.80
CA TYR A 19 -6.85 0.72 -11.67
C TYR A 19 -7.55 2.07 -11.89
N ILE A 20 -6.76 3.07 -12.27
CA ILE A 20 -7.25 4.34 -12.82
C ILE A 20 -7.03 4.37 -14.31
N ASP A 21 -7.90 5.12 -14.97
CA ASP A 21 -7.88 5.32 -16.41
C ASP A 21 -7.49 6.76 -16.72
N ASP A 22 -6.26 6.95 -17.20
CA ASP A 22 -5.75 8.26 -17.66
C ASP A 22 -5.88 8.36 -19.20
N GLU A 23 -5.62 9.53 -19.79
CA GLU A 23 -5.76 9.70 -21.25
C GLU A 23 -4.90 8.73 -22.07
N THR A 24 -3.71 8.39 -21.57
CA THR A 24 -2.70 7.62 -22.31
C THR A 24 -2.43 6.23 -21.73
N HIS A 25 -2.75 5.98 -20.46
CA HIS A 25 -2.40 4.74 -19.77
C HIS A 25 -3.49 4.30 -18.79
N PHE A 26 -3.56 3.01 -18.53
CA PHE A 26 -4.15 2.46 -17.32
C PHE A 26 -3.06 2.32 -16.26
N THR A 27 -3.30 2.80 -15.04
CA THR A 27 -2.37 2.63 -13.91
C THR A 27 -2.98 1.75 -12.84
N CYS A 28 -2.32 0.64 -12.50
CA CYS A 28 -2.73 -0.25 -11.42
C CYS A 28 -2.59 0.46 -10.06
N LEU A 29 -3.67 0.57 -9.30
CA LEU A 29 -3.67 1.16 -7.95
C LEU A 29 -3.00 0.26 -6.91
N LEU A 30 -2.86 -1.04 -7.21
CA LEU A 30 -2.35 -2.05 -6.29
C LEU A 30 -0.81 -2.10 -6.30
N CYS A 31 -0.15 -1.92 -7.45
CA CYS A 31 1.32 -1.95 -7.55
C CYS A 31 1.95 -0.74 -8.27
N GLY A 32 1.17 -0.02 -9.10
CA GLY A 32 1.66 1.13 -9.87
C GLY A 32 2.07 0.80 -11.30
N GLU A 33 1.92 -0.45 -11.73
CA GLU A 33 2.14 -0.89 -13.11
C GLU A 33 1.31 -0.06 -14.10
N LYS A 34 1.89 0.28 -15.25
CA LYS A 34 1.25 1.12 -16.26
C LYS A 34 1.15 0.38 -17.58
N ILE A 35 -0.03 0.45 -18.18
CA ILE A 35 -0.31 -0.17 -19.47
C ILE A 35 -0.77 0.91 -20.42
N GLU A 36 -0.01 1.13 -21.49
CA GLU A 36 -0.24 2.18 -22.48
C GLU A 36 -1.42 1.83 -23.41
N LYS A 37 -2.25 2.82 -23.70
CA LYS A 37 -3.41 2.67 -24.59
C LYS A 37 -2.98 2.67 -26.06
N GLY A 38 -3.79 2.03 -26.91
CA GLY A 38 -3.52 1.94 -28.34
C GLY A 38 -2.48 0.89 -28.72
N ILE A 39 -1.91 0.18 -27.75
CA ILE A 39 -1.04 -0.97 -27.94
C ILE A 39 -1.85 -2.25 -27.73
N ILE A 40 -1.59 -3.25 -28.57
CA ILE A 40 -2.07 -4.61 -28.39
C ILE A 40 -0.96 -5.42 -27.71
N TYR A 41 -1.26 -5.99 -26.56
CA TYR A 41 -0.31 -6.73 -25.73
C TYR A 41 -0.42 -8.22 -26.00
N PRO A 42 0.63 -8.88 -26.53
CA PRO A 42 0.67 -10.33 -26.63
C PRO A 42 0.97 -10.94 -25.27
N TYR A 43 0.13 -11.87 -24.82
CA TYR A 43 0.35 -12.66 -23.61
C TYR A 43 -0.26 -14.06 -23.79
N ASP A 44 0.54 -15.10 -23.56
CA ASP A 44 0.13 -16.52 -23.63
C ASP A 44 -0.68 -16.86 -24.90
N ASP A 45 -0.09 -16.55 -26.07
CA ASP A 45 -0.67 -16.73 -27.41
C ASP A 45 -1.98 -15.96 -27.70
N LEU A 46 -2.42 -15.09 -26.78
CA LEU A 46 -3.56 -14.20 -26.95
C LEU A 46 -3.12 -12.75 -27.11
N LEU A 47 -3.96 -11.97 -27.78
CA LEU A 47 -3.77 -10.54 -27.98
C LEU A 47 -4.78 -9.78 -27.13
N TYR A 48 -4.28 -8.93 -26.22
CA TYR A 48 -5.08 -8.16 -25.29
C TYR A 48 -5.05 -6.68 -25.65
N GLU A 49 -6.22 -6.04 -25.65
CA GLU A 49 -6.28 -4.59 -25.57
C GLU A 49 -5.83 -4.11 -24.18
N ALA A 50 -5.32 -2.88 -24.11
CA ALA A 50 -4.72 -2.31 -22.90
C ALA A 50 -5.59 -2.46 -21.63
N GLU A 51 -6.91 -2.21 -21.70
CA GLU A 51 -7.80 -2.38 -20.54
C GLU A 51 -7.89 -3.84 -20.10
N LYS A 52 -8.01 -4.76 -21.06
CA LYS A 52 -8.08 -6.19 -20.76
C LYS A 52 -6.77 -6.71 -20.22
N MET A 53 -5.65 -6.19 -20.70
CA MET A 53 -4.32 -6.48 -20.18
C MET A 53 -4.18 -5.99 -18.73
N MET A 54 -4.75 -4.84 -18.37
CA MET A 54 -4.78 -4.36 -16.98
C MET A 54 -5.60 -5.27 -16.06
N GLN A 55 -6.79 -5.68 -16.50
CA GLN A 55 -7.60 -6.64 -15.76
C GLN A 55 -6.86 -7.97 -15.58
N HIS A 56 -6.19 -8.45 -16.63
CA HIS A 56 -5.39 -9.67 -16.59
C HIS A 56 -4.21 -9.53 -15.62
N HIS A 57 -3.47 -8.42 -15.66
CA HIS A 57 -2.41 -8.07 -14.71
C HIS A 57 -2.90 -8.18 -13.26
N ILE A 58 -4.07 -7.60 -12.94
CA ILE A 58 -4.64 -7.67 -11.60
C ILE A 58 -4.91 -9.13 -11.19
N THR A 59 -5.44 -9.96 -12.10
CA THR A 59 -5.69 -11.37 -11.82
C THR A 59 -4.41 -12.16 -11.58
N ILE A 60 -3.37 -11.98 -12.40
CA ILE A 60 -2.13 -12.78 -12.29
C ILE A 60 -1.22 -12.31 -11.15
N THR A 61 -1.12 -10.99 -10.93
CA THR A 61 -0.17 -10.40 -9.99
C THR A 61 -0.79 -10.23 -8.61
N HIS A 62 -2.09 -9.94 -8.55
CA HIS A 62 -2.78 -9.60 -7.30
C HIS A 62 -3.90 -10.59 -6.93
N GLN A 63 -4.12 -11.64 -7.72
CA GLN A 63 -5.22 -12.59 -7.64
C GLN A 63 -6.59 -11.96 -7.91
N SER A 64 -6.96 -10.96 -7.11
CA SER A 64 -8.07 -10.05 -7.36
C SER A 64 -7.90 -8.78 -6.51
N VAL A 65 -8.66 -7.74 -6.84
CA VAL A 65 -8.73 -6.53 -6.00
C VAL A 65 -9.14 -6.88 -4.57
N PHE A 66 -10.10 -7.79 -4.39
CA PHE A 66 -10.54 -8.22 -3.07
C PHE A 66 -9.40 -8.90 -2.29
N HIS A 67 -8.68 -9.84 -2.91
CA HIS A 67 -7.60 -10.55 -2.22
C HIS A 67 -6.46 -9.60 -1.82
N PHE A 68 -6.12 -8.64 -2.67
CA PHE A 68 -5.17 -7.58 -2.33
C PHE A 68 -5.64 -6.77 -1.12
N LEU A 69 -6.86 -6.21 -1.16
CA LEU A 69 -7.41 -5.41 -0.05
C LEU A 69 -7.47 -6.22 1.25
N ASN A 70 -7.83 -7.50 1.17
CA ASN A 70 -7.90 -8.39 2.33
C ASN A 70 -6.53 -8.85 2.85
N SER A 71 -5.47 -8.76 2.04
CA SER A 71 -4.08 -8.97 2.47
C SER A 71 -3.45 -7.76 3.17
N LEU A 72 -4.07 -6.58 3.05
CA LEU A 72 -3.63 -5.41 3.81
C LEU A 72 -3.76 -5.68 5.31
N ASN A 73 -2.85 -5.10 6.08
CA ASN A 73 -2.77 -5.38 7.52
C ASN A 73 -3.96 -4.80 8.30
N LYS A 74 -4.09 -5.21 9.58
CA LYS A 74 -5.15 -4.76 10.49
C LYS A 74 -5.25 -3.24 10.62
N LYS A 75 -4.15 -2.49 10.47
CA LYS A 75 -4.17 -1.03 10.57
C LYS A 75 -4.80 -0.38 9.34
N MET A 76 -4.70 -1.01 8.17
CA MET A 76 -5.33 -0.55 6.94
C MET A 76 -6.81 -0.96 6.88
N THR A 77 -7.11 -2.22 7.20
CA THR A 77 -8.47 -2.78 7.02
C THR A 77 -9.35 -2.64 8.26
N GLY A 78 -8.73 -2.45 9.44
CA GLY A 78 -9.39 -2.57 10.73
C GLY A 78 -9.81 -4.00 11.07
N LEU A 79 -9.43 -5.02 10.29
CA LEU A 79 -9.83 -6.42 10.47
C LEU A 79 -8.75 -7.22 11.21
N THR A 80 -9.16 -8.13 12.09
CA THR A 80 -8.24 -9.14 12.63
C THR A 80 -7.91 -10.18 11.57
N GLU A 81 -6.81 -10.91 11.72
CA GLU A 81 -6.45 -11.99 10.78
C GLU A 81 -7.58 -13.02 10.62
N HIS A 82 -8.25 -13.37 11.71
CA HIS A 82 -9.40 -14.26 11.68
C HIS A 82 -10.58 -13.67 10.90
N GLN A 83 -10.87 -12.36 11.06
CA GLN A 83 -11.91 -11.68 10.29
C GLN A 83 -11.57 -11.61 8.80
N SER A 84 -10.30 -11.33 8.45
CA SER A 84 -9.83 -11.33 7.06
C SER A 84 -9.92 -12.72 6.43
N HIS A 85 -9.62 -13.79 7.19
CA HIS A 85 -9.79 -15.15 6.69
C HIS A 85 -11.27 -15.46 6.42
N ILE A 86 -12.16 -15.19 7.38
CA ILE A 86 -13.61 -15.37 7.21
C ILE A 86 -14.13 -14.60 5.97
N LEU A 87 -13.73 -13.34 5.80
CA LEU A 87 -14.17 -12.52 4.68
C LEU A 87 -13.72 -13.10 3.33
N ARG A 88 -12.54 -13.72 3.28
CA ARG A 88 -12.01 -14.42 2.10
C ARG A 88 -12.88 -15.62 1.72
N LEU A 89 -13.25 -16.44 2.69
CA LEU A 89 -14.13 -17.59 2.45
C LEU A 89 -15.54 -17.15 2.01
N PHE A 90 -16.03 -16.02 2.51
CA PHE A 90 -17.28 -15.42 2.01
C PHE A 90 -17.18 -14.97 0.55
N TYR A 91 -16.05 -14.39 0.17
CA TYR A 91 -15.80 -13.96 -1.21
C TYR A 91 -15.67 -15.15 -2.18
N GLU A 92 -15.09 -16.25 -1.72
CA GLU A 92 -15.01 -17.52 -2.46
C GLU A 92 -16.37 -18.24 -2.59
N GLY A 93 -17.42 -17.71 -1.95
CA GLY A 93 -18.78 -18.26 -2.06
C GLY A 93 -19.06 -19.47 -1.17
N LYS A 94 -18.18 -19.77 -0.20
CA LYS A 94 -18.38 -20.90 0.72
C LYS A 94 -19.60 -20.70 1.62
N SER A 95 -20.31 -21.80 1.86
CA SER A 95 -21.47 -21.87 2.75
C SER A 95 -21.05 -21.80 4.22
N ASP A 96 -21.99 -21.47 5.09
CA ASP A 96 -21.72 -21.36 6.53
C ASP A 96 -21.25 -22.70 7.14
N GLN A 97 -21.64 -23.84 6.55
CA GLN A 97 -21.22 -25.17 6.99
C GLN A 97 -19.79 -25.49 6.55
N GLU A 98 -19.43 -25.19 5.30
CA GLU A 98 -18.06 -25.37 4.80
C GLU A 98 -17.07 -24.49 5.59
N ILE A 99 -17.45 -23.25 5.86
CA ILE A 99 -16.61 -22.31 6.63
C ILE A 99 -16.45 -22.79 8.08
N LYS A 100 -17.51 -23.34 8.68
CA LYS A 100 -17.45 -23.92 10.02
C LYS A 100 -16.42 -25.05 10.08
N GLU A 101 -16.45 -25.95 9.09
CA GLU A 101 -15.54 -27.10 9.00
C GLU A 101 -14.09 -26.65 8.78
N GLU A 102 -13.86 -25.72 7.85
CA GLU A 102 -12.52 -25.24 7.50
C GLU A 102 -11.84 -24.42 8.60
N LEU A 103 -12.60 -23.62 9.34
CA LEU A 103 -12.07 -22.81 10.44
C LEU A 103 -12.14 -23.51 11.80
N GLU A 104 -12.59 -24.78 11.84
CA GLU A 104 -12.81 -25.56 13.06
C GLU A 104 -13.66 -24.82 14.11
N ILE A 105 -14.63 -24.02 13.66
CA ILE A 105 -15.50 -23.23 14.53
C ILE A 105 -16.62 -24.13 15.06
N GLY A 106 -16.95 -24.02 16.35
CA GLY A 106 -17.93 -24.92 16.99
C GLY A 106 -19.37 -24.86 16.43
N SER A 107 -19.76 -23.80 15.71
CA SER A 107 -21.14 -23.63 15.22
C SER A 107 -21.26 -22.76 13.96
N ALA A 108 -22.11 -23.17 13.03
CA ALA A 108 -22.51 -22.37 11.86
C ALA A 108 -23.26 -21.08 12.26
N THR A 109 -23.85 -21.03 13.45
CA THR A 109 -24.45 -19.80 14.01
C THR A 109 -23.40 -18.72 14.27
N THR A 110 -22.17 -19.11 14.64
CA THR A 110 -21.06 -18.18 14.82
C THR A 110 -20.70 -17.50 13.50
N ILE A 111 -20.73 -18.23 12.38
CA ILE A 111 -20.47 -17.68 11.04
C ILE A 111 -21.53 -16.64 10.66
N ARG A 112 -22.82 -16.92 10.92
CA ARG A 112 -23.90 -15.95 10.74
C ARG A 112 -23.70 -14.69 11.57
N HIS A 113 -23.25 -14.82 12.82
CA HIS A 113 -22.91 -13.69 13.66
C HIS A 113 -21.76 -12.85 13.08
N HIS A 114 -20.70 -13.49 12.56
CA HIS A 114 -19.62 -12.78 11.86
C HIS A 114 -20.12 -12.02 10.64
N ARG A 115 -20.98 -12.62 9.79
CA ARG A 115 -21.59 -11.92 8.64
C ARG A 115 -22.36 -10.68 9.09
N PHE A 116 -23.18 -10.82 10.13
CA PHE A 116 -23.96 -9.72 10.68
C PHE A 116 -23.06 -8.58 11.18
N ALA A 117 -22.06 -8.90 12.01
CA ALA A 117 -21.13 -7.92 12.56
C ALA A 117 -20.32 -7.20 11.47
N LEU A 118 -19.88 -7.90 10.43
CA LEU A 118 -19.16 -7.31 9.29
C LEU A 118 -20.05 -6.38 8.47
N LYS A 119 -21.31 -6.76 8.21
CA LYS A 119 -22.30 -5.87 7.55
C LYS A 119 -22.60 -4.62 8.38
N GLU A 120 -22.67 -4.75 9.70
CA GLU A 120 -22.87 -3.59 10.57
C GLU A 120 -21.65 -2.65 10.52
N LYS A 121 -20.44 -3.22 10.54
CA LYS A 121 -19.20 -2.44 10.37
C LYS A 121 -19.12 -1.75 9.01
N GLU A 122 -19.58 -2.38 7.93
CA GLU A 122 -19.69 -1.76 6.61
C GLU A 122 -20.59 -0.52 6.64
N ARG A 123 -21.77 -0.60 7.29
CA ARG A 123 -22.68 0.55 7.44
C ARG A 123 -22.02 1.68 8.24
N GLN A 124 -21.37 1.33 9.35
CA GLN A 124 -20.67 2.30 10.19
C GLN A 124 -19.53 3.00 9.43
N ALA A 125 -18.73 2.24 8.69
CA ALA A 125 -17.65 2.77 7.85
C ALA A 125 -18.19 3.70 6.76
N LYS A 126 -19.30 3.33 6.11
CA LYS A 126 -19.96 4.17 5.12
C LYS A 126 -20.45 5.49 5.73
N THR A 127 -21.14 5.45 6.86
CA THR A 127 -21.61 6.66 7.53
C THR A 127 -20.44 7.53 7.96
N LEU A 128 -19.39 6.94 8.53
CA LEU A 128 -18.19 7.67 8.92
C LEU A 128 -17.51 8.35 7.73
N LEU A 129 -17.34 7.64 6.61
CA LEU A 129 -16.75 8.18 5.40
C LEU A 129 -17.51 9.42 4.91
N VAL A 130 -18.84 9.33 4.85
CA VAL A 130 -19.70 10.46 4.45
C VAL A 130 -19.53 11.64 5.39
N MET A 131 -19.50 11.43 6.72
CA MET A 131 -19.25 12.52 7.67
C MET A 131 -17.88 13.18 7.45
N MET A 132 -16.84 12.38 7.19
CA MET A 132 -15.50 12.90 6.93
C MET A 132 -15.42 13.70 5.62
N GLU A 133 -16.12 13.28 4.57
CA GLU A 133 -16.22 14.04 3.32
C GLU A 133 -16.92 15.38 3.53
N LEU A 134 -18.05 15.39 4.24
CA LEU A 134 -18.78 16.63 4.55
C LEU A 134 -17.95 17.62 5.40
N LEU A 135 -17.13 17.12 6.33
CA LEU A 135 -16.21 17.96 7.10
C LEU A 135 -15.16 18.62 6.20
N LYS A 136 -14.58 17.87 5.26
CA LYS A 136 -13.62 18.40 4.27
C LYS A 136 -14.21 19.47 3.37
N GLU A 137 -15.49 19.38 3.05
CA GLU A 137 -16.19 20.39 2.25
C GLU A 137 -16.40 21.70 3.03
N GLN A 138 -16.53 21.63 4.36
CA GLN A 138 -16.71 22.81 5.22
C GLN A 138 -15.40 23.49 5.58
N ASP A 139 -14.32 22.74 5.78
CA ASP A 139 -13.01 23.28 6.14
C ASP A 139 -12.21 23.76 4.93
N ARG A 140 -12.11 25.08 4.75
CA ARG A 140 -11.37 25.71 3.63
C ARG A 140 -9.84 25.52 3.69
N LYS A 141 -9.30 24.91 4.75
CA LYS A 141 -7.85 24.70 4.95
C LYS A 141 -7.61 23.48 5.85
N GLU A 142 -7.84 22.27 5.35
CA GLU A 142 -7.18 21.11 5.95
C GLU A 142 -5.69 21.14 5.60
N ASP A 143 -4.84 20.98 6.61
CA ASP A 143 -3.46 20.57 6.37
C ASP A 143 -3.49 19.21 5.69
N THR A 144 -3.12 19.15 4.42
CA THR A 144 -3.08 17.88 3.68
C THR A 144 -2.02 16.98 4.31
N PHE A 145 -2.46 15.94 5.01
CA PHE A 145 -1.58 14.94 5.60
C PHE A 145 -0.93 14.07 4.52
N VAL A 146 0.30 13.64 4.76
CA VAL A 146 0.97 12.71 3.84
C VAL A 146 0.33 11.34 3.95
N SER A 147 0.03 10.74 2.80
CA SER A 147 -0.58 9.41 2.75
C SER A 147 0.31 8.33 3.38
N ILE A 148 -0.33 7.38 4.06
CA ILE A 148 0.34 6.24 4.69
C ILE A 148 0.57 5.18 3.62
N HIS A 149 1.77 4.61 3.52
CA HIS A 149 1.98 3.56 2.51
C HIS A 149 1.27 2.27 2.93
N LYS A 150 0.75 1.50 1.96
CA LYS A 150 -0.09 0.31 2.19
C LYS A 150 0.61 -0.78 3.02
N THR A 151 1.94 -0.80 2.94
CA THR A 151 2.82 -1.77 3.57
C THR A 151 3.29 -1.35 4.96
N ALA A 152 2.79 -0.23 5.51
CA ALA A 152 3.20 0.31 6.80
C ALA A 152 2.90 -0.68 7.94
N THR A 153 3.96 -1.13 8.62
CA THR A 153 3.87 -2.10 9.73
C THR A 153 3.33 -1.48 11.02
N MET A 154 3.56 -0.18 11.20
CA MET A 154 3.15 0.60 12.37
C MET A 154 2.39 1.83 11.91
N VAL A 155 1.11 1.94 12.26
CA VAL A 155 0.28 3.11 11.92
C VAL A 155 -0.15 3.77 13.23
N ASP A 156 0.57 4.81 13.59
CA ASP A 156 0.48 5.61 14.81
C ASP A 156 0.92 7.07 14.51
N ASP A 157 1.10 7.88 15.55
CA ASP A 157 1.47 9.30 15.48
C ASP A 157 2.72 9.61 14.60
N ARG A 158 3.53 8.60 14.28
CA ARG A 158 4.70 8.75 13.40
C ARG A 158 4.32 9.12 11.97
N TYR A 159 3.11 8.79 11.54
CA TYR A 159 2.57 9.13 10.21
C TYR A 159 1.75 10.41 10.20
N ASN A 160 1.54 11.03 11.36
CA ASN A 160 0.84 12.30 11.48
C ASN A 160 1.76 13.45 11.02
N VAL A 161 2.04 13.52 9.72
CA VAL A 161 2.89 14.50 9.05
C VAL A 161 2.07 15.22 7.99
N THR A 162 2.11 16.55 7.96
CA THR A 162 1.50 17.33 6.87
C THR A 162 2.46 17.44 5.67
N LEU A 163 1.95 17.65 4.46
CA LEU A 163 2.79 17.85 3.27
C LEU A 163 3.77 19.02 3.46
N LEU A 164 3.34 20.09 4.14
CA LEU A 164 4.20 21.22 4.46
C LEU A 164 5.33 20.84 5.42
N GLU A 165 5.02 20.11 6.49
CA GLU A 165 6.01 19.60 7.43
C GLU A 165 7.01 18.67 6.74
N GLU A 166 6.54 17.78 5.86
CA GLU A 166 7.40 16.88 5.08
C GLU A 166 8.40 17.67 4.24
N GLN A 167 7.93 18.66 3.47
CA GLN A 167 8.78 19.52 2.64
C GLN A 167 9.82 20.27 3.47
N GLN A 168 9.41 20.88 4.60
CA GLN A 168 10.32 21.60 5.49
C GLN A 168 11.37 20.68 6.12
N LEU A 169 10.97 19.47 6.52
CA LEU A 169 11.88 18.47 7.07
C LEU A 169 12.89 17.97 6.03
N LEU A 170 12.44 17.70 4.81
CA LEU A 170 13.31 17.27 3.72
C LEU A 170 14.29 18.37 3.32
N ALA A 171 13.85 19.62 3.18
CA ALA A 171 14.74 20.75 2.90
C ALA A 171 15.82 20.93 3.99
N LYS A 172 15.46 20.67 5.25
CA LYS A 172 16.38 20.77 6.39
C LYS A 172 17.37 19.61 6.49
N LEU A 173 16.93 18.38 6.19
CA LEU A 173 17.74 17.16 6.35
C LEU A 173 18.54 16.81 5.09
N PHE A 174 18.05 17.20 3.92
CA PHE A 174 18.66 17.04 2.61
C PHE A 174 18.86 18.40 1.92
N PRO A 175 19.78 19.25 2.41
CA PRO A 175 20.00 20.60 1.87
C PRO A 175 20.45 20.59 0.40
N HIS A 176 21.06 19.49 -0.06
CA HIS A 176 21.52 19.29 -1.43
C HIS A 176 20.56 18.44 -2.28
N GLY A 177 19.36 18.15 -1.76
CA GLY A 177 18.35 17.32 -2.41
C GLY A 177 18.36 15.86 -1.94
N VAL A 178 17.22 15.18 -2.12
CA VAL A 178 17.04 13.77 -1.77
C VAL A 178 17.98 12.90 -2.62
N GLY A 179 18.67 11.93 -1.99
CA GLY A 179 19.71 11.13 -2.65
C GLY A 179 21.13 11.68 -2.49
N LYS A 180 21.28 12.85 -1.87
CA LYS A 180 22.56 13.41 -1.42
C LYS A 180 22.74 13.23 0.09
N GLU A 181 23.88 13.65 0.60
CA GLU A 181 24.26 13.54 2.01
C GLU A 181 23.17 14.10 2.95
N LEU A 182 22.75 13.29 3.92
CA LEU A 182 21.94 13.73 5.03
C LEU A 182 22.81 14.51 6.02
N VAL A 183 22.27 15.63 6.49
CA VAL A 183 22.89 16.37 7.62
C VAL A 183 23.01 15.50 8.87
N ARG A 184 22.01 14.64 9.12
CA ARG A 184 21.99 13.62 10.18
C ARG A 184 20.80 12.69 10.01
N PHE A 185 20.91 11.46 10.49
CA PHE A 185 19.73 10.60 10.62
C PHE A 185 18.88 11.02 11.84
N PRO A 186 17.56 11.26 11.66
CA PRO A 186 16.73 11.79 12.73
C PRO A 186 16.46 10.76 13.85
N LYS A 187 16.42 11.25 15.11
CA LYS A 187 16.04 10.44 16.27
C LYS A 187 14.52 10.31 16.43
N ARG A 188 13.77 11.33 16.03
CA ARG A 188 12.31 11.36 16.14
C ARG A 188 11.70 10.48 15.07
N GLU A 189 10.85 9.55 15.50
CA GLU A 189 10.18 8.58 14.63
C GLU A 189 9.43 9.22 13.44
N LYS A 190 8.68 10.29 13.69
CA LYS A 190 7.98 11.08 12.65
C LYS A 190 8.93 11.57 11.54
N GLN A 191 10.13 12.01 11.91
CA GLN A 191 11.14 12.48 10.94
C GLN A 191 11.82 11.31 10.23
N LYS A 192 11.98 10.15 10.89
CA LYS A 192 12.50 8.93 10.25
C LYS A 192 11.58 8.50 9.10
N ILE A 193 10.26 8.46 9.31
CA ILE A 193 9.30 8.09 8.26
C ILE A 193 9.43 8.99 7.04
N VAL A 194 9.54 10.31 7.24
CA VAL A 194 9.73 11.28 6.14
C VAL A 194 11.02 10.99 5.35
N VAL A 195 12.13 10.78 6.04
CA VAL A 195 13.42 10.45 5.41
C VAL A 195 13.34 9.13 4.66
N LEU A 196 12.81 8.08 5.29
CA LEU A 196 12.72 6.74 4.71
C LEU A 196 11.81 6.72 3.49
N ARG A 197 10.67 7.43 3.54
CA ARG A 197 9.79 7.60 2.38
C ARG A 197 10.50 8.28 1.22
N ALA A 198 11.27 9.34 1.49
CA ALA A 198 12.04 10.04 0.46
C ALA A 198 13.14 9.16 -0.14
N ILE A 199 13.86 8.40 0.68
CA ILE A 199 14.88 7.43 0.22
C ILE A 199 14.22 6.33 -0.62
N THR A 200 13.04 5.85 -0.23
CA THR A 200 12.34 4.78 -0.96
C THR A 200 12.03 5.17 -2.40
N ARG A 201 11.78 6.47 -2.66
CA ARG A 201 11.53 7.00 -4.01
C ARG A 201 12.75 6.95 -4.94
N LEU A 202 13.94 6.64 -4.42
CA LEU A 202 15.17 6.45 -5.21
C LEU A 202 15.32 5.03 -5.75
N PHE A 203 14.54 4.06 -5.24
CA PHE A 203 14.54 2.70 -5.73
C PHE A 203 13.54 2.53 -6.86
N ASP A 204 13.91 1.69 -7.82
CA ASP A 204 13.03 1.15 -8.82
C ASP A 204 12.14 0.08 -8.17
N LYS A 205 10.83 0.20 -8.40
CA LYS A 205 9.82 -0.67 -7.79
C LYS A 205 9.76 -2.05 -8.45
N GLU A 206 10.27 -2.18 -9.67
CA GLU A 206 10.28 -3.42 -10.43
C GLU A 206 11.61 -4.18 -10.33
N LYS A 207 12.61 -3.58 -9.67
CA LYS A 207 13.93 -4.17 -9.51
C LYS A 207 14.10 -4.86 -8.16
N GLU A 208 14.64 -6.07 -8.21
CA GLU A 208 15.30 -6.70 -7.06
C GLU A 208 16.75 -6.25 -6.97
N TYR A 209 17.17 -5.90 -5.76
CA TYR A 209 18.50 -5.42 -5.45
C TYR A 209 19.24 -6.46 -4.62
N THR A 210 20.49 -6.71 -4.97
CA THR A 210 21.42 -7.35 -4.04
C THR A 210 21.74 -6.41 -2.87
N GLU A 211 22.23 -6.95 -1.76
CA GLU A 211 22.74 -6.13 -0.64
C GLU A 211 23.72 -5.07 -1.12
N LYS A 212 24.64 -5.43 -2.02
CA LYS A 212 25.67 -4.52 -2.52
C LYS A 212 25.05 -3.37 -3.31
N GLU A 213 24.14 -3.63 -4.23
CA GLU A 213 23.48 -2.58 -5.02
C GLU A 213 22.66 -1.64 -4.12
N LEU A 214 21.94 -2.21 -3.15
CA LEU A 214 21.16 -1.42 -2.20
C LEU A 214 22.06 -0.50 -1.36
N ASN A 215 23.20 -1.03 -0.90
CA ASN A 215 24.18 -0.26 -0.15
C ASN A 215 24.79 0.88 -0.99
N GLU A 216 25.07 0.66 -2.26
CA GLU A 216 25.59 1.71 -3.16
C GLU A 216 24.59 2.86 -3.37
N ILE A 217 23.29 2.58 -3.34
CA ILE A 217 22.26 3.62 -3.38
C ILE A 217 22.23 4.42 -2.08
N ILE A 218 22.33 3.75 -0.92
CA ILE A 218 22.15 4.37 0.40
C ILE A 218 23.41 5.08 0.91
N LYS A 219 24.60 4.53 0.64
CA LYS A 219 25.89 4.99 1.17
C LYS A 219 26.23 6.46 0.89
N PRO A 220 25.90 7.06 -0.27
CA PRO A 220 26.12 8.49 -0.50
C PRO A 220 25.30 9.40 0.42
N MET A 221 24.25 8.88 1.04
CA MET A 221 23.33 9.64 1.89
C MET A 221 23.73 9.61 3.37
N TYR A 222 24.27 8.50 3.87
CA TYR A 222 24.62 8.38 5.29
C TYR A 222 25.65 7.28 5.51
N GLU A 223 26.66 7.54 6.36
CA GLU A 223 27.76 6.61 6.64
C GLU A 223 27.26 5.27 7.21
N ASP A 224 26.25 5.31 8.09
CA ASP A 224 25.61 4.12 8.64
C ASP A 224 24.41 3.69 7.76
N TYR A 225 24.72 3.38 6.51
CA TYR A 225 23.75 2.92 5.51
C TYR A 225 23.06 1.60 5.92
N VAL A 226 23.69 0.81 6.78
CA VAL A 226 23.12 -0.42 7.35
C VAL A 226 21.92 -0.12 8.23
N HIS A 227 21.98 0.94 9.06
CA HIS A 227 20.83 1.37 9.86
C HIS A 227 19.66 1.84 8.99
N ILE A 228 19.92 2.61 7.94
CA ILE A 228 18.87 3.05 7.01
C ILE A 228 18.21 1.83 6.36
N ARG A 229 19.00 0.88 5.85
CA ARG A 229 18.50 -0.36 5.26
C ARG A 229 17.62 -1.14 6.24
N ARG A 230 18.06 -1.29 7.49
CA ARG A 230 17.26 -1.98 8.53
C ARG A 230 15.92 -1.29 8.75
N TYR A 231 15.90 0.04 8.86
CA TYR A 231 14.65 0.78 9.06
C TYR A 231 13.74 0.75 7.85
N LEU A 232 14.27 0.81 6.63
CA LEU A 232 13.47 0.65 5.41
C LEU A 232 12.66 -0.66 5.44
N ILE A 233 13.22 -1.73 6.00
CA ILE A 233 12.53 -3.03 6.17
C ILE A 233 11.57 -2.99 7.37
N GLU A 234 12.02 -2.49 8.52
CA GLU A 234 11.24 -2.47 9.76
C GLU A 234 9.93 -1.69 9.63
N TYR A 235 9.96 -0.55 8.94
CA TYR A 235 8.76 0.26 8.69
C TYR A 235 7.96 -0.23 7.48
N GLY A 236 8.45 -1.22 6.72
CA GLY A 236 7.74 -1.86 5.62
C GLY A 236 7.87 -1.16 4.27
N PHE A 237 8.88 -0.32 4.06
CA PHE A 237 9.18 0.27 2.73
C PHE A 237 9.85 -0.74 1.79
N LEU A 238 10.74 -1.56 2.32
CA LEU A 238 11.40 -2.65 1.60
C LEU A 238 11.02 -4.00 2.23
N ASP A 239 11.10 -5.05 1.43
CA ASP A 239 11.15 -6.43 1.92
C ASP A 239 12.47 -7.08 1.50
N ARG A 240 12.75 -8.27 2.05
CA ARG A 240 13.98 -9.00 1.76
C ARG A 240 13.79 -10.51 1.80
N GLN A 241 14.67 -11.20 1.08
CA GLN A 241 14.86 -12.63 1.29
C GLN A 241 15.49 -12.87 2.68
N ALA A 242 15.14 -13.99 3.32
CA ALA A 242 15.57 -14.31 4.68
C ALA A 242 17.10 -14.41 4.82
N ASP A 243 17.77 -14.89 3.77
CA ASP A 243 19.23 -14.98 3.66
C ASP A 243 19.91 -13.63 3.32
N GLY A 244 19.13 -12.57 3.04
CA GLY A 244 19.65 -11.25 2.67
C GLY A 244 20.23 -11.18 1.26
N SER A 245 20.00 -12.17 0.41
CA SER A 245 20.51 -12.17 -0.97
C SER A 245 19.81 -11.17 -1.88
N ALA A 246 18.52 -10.91 -1.62
CA ALA A 246 17.68 -10.00 -2.41
C ALA A 246 16.82 -9.08 -1.53
N TYR A 247 16.58 -7.86 -2.05
CA TYR A 247 15.78 -6.80 -1.47
C TYR A 247 14.90 -6.15 -2.55
N TRP A 248 13.67 -5.77 -2.22
CA TRP A 248 12.78 -5.11 -3.18
C TRP A 248 11.85 -4.12 -2.48
N VAL A 249 11.32 -3.15 -3.23
CA VAL A 249 10.29 -2.25 -2.71
C VAL A 249 9.03 -3.05 -2.43
N LYS A 250 8.53 -2.97 -1.20
CA LYS A 250 7.32 -3.71 -0.80
C LYS A 250 6.11 -3.08 -1.49
N LYS A 251 5.30 -3.90 -2.17
CA LYS A 251 4.13 -3.49 -2.95
C LYS A 251 2.84 -3.66 -2.15
#